data_AF-A0A924DYY5-F1
#
_entry.id   AF-A0A924DYY5-F1
#
_cell.length_a   1.000
_cell.length_b   1.000
_cell.length_c   1.000
_cell.angle_alpha   90.00
_cell.angle_beta   90.00
_cell.angle_gamma   90.00
#
_symmetry.space_group_name_H-M   'P 1'
#
loop_
_entity.id
_entity.type
_entity.pdbx_description
1 polymer ?
#
loop_
_entity_poly.entity_id
_entity_poly.type
_entity_poly.pdbx_seq_one_letter_code
_entity_poly.pdbx_strand_id
1 'polypeptide(L)'
;MAKNPHESDLEVVATGLGHLLPKVVFVGGAVVGFYITDDAAPPVRGTDDIDCVVEMHTLAEYHELDAELTRLGFRHDTSQGAPICRYLYQGYVVDIMPTDEASLGFTNRWYAEGITVPETVTLGSGRTIQILSIPYFCACKFEARASRGNNDFIGSRDTQDIVAILDGHTAVEVALGQVSGDLADYLKESFRTVFDVDNEELQAHLSGDFKGVRADKIRQRLTRLYGTRPSTIARTSGFS
;
A
#
# COMPACT_ATOMS: atom_id res chain seq x y z
N MET A 1 3.69 -13.40 18.64
CA MET A 1 3.83 -13.58 17.18
C MET A 1 4.16 -12.21 16.60
N ALA A 2 5.10 -12.12 15.66
CA ALA A 2 5.27 -10.90 14.87
C ALA A 2 3.92 -10.58 14.20
N LYS A 3 3.42 -9.34 14.34
CA LYS A 3 2.12 -8.95 13.76
C LYS A 3 2.18 -8.89 12.23
N ASN A 4 3.38 -8.70 11.68
CA ASN A 4 3.63 -8.65 10.25
C ASN A 4 4.41 -9.90 9.79
N PRO A 5 3.90 -10.70 8.82
CA PRO A 5 4.61 -11.86 8.30
C PRO A 5 5.93 -11.53 7.58
N HIS A 6 6.12 -10.28 7.13
CA HIS A 6 7.32 -9.84 6.40
C HIS A 6 8.36 -9.14 7.27
N GLU A 7 8.19 -9.13 8.57
CA GLU A 7 9.09 -8.38 9.47
C GLU A 7 10.55 -8.83 9.34
N SER A 8 10.81 -10.12 9.17
CA SER A 8 12.16 -10.66 8.92
C SER A 8 12.75 -10.22 7.59
N ASP A 9 11.92 -10.15 6.55
CA ASP A 9 12.36 -9.82 5.19
C ASP A 9 12.72 -8.33 5.12
N LEU A 10 11.88 -7.49 5.73
CA LEU A 10 12.13 -6.07 5.92
C LEU A 10 13.38 -5.81 6.77
N GLU A 11 13.64 -6.62 7.79
CA GLU A 11 14.87 -6.53 8.58
C GLU A 11 16.12 -6.80 7.74
N VAL A 12 16.08 -7.79 6.84
CA VAL A 12 17.20 -8.08 5.92
C VAL A 12 17.44 -6.92 4.96
N VAL A 13 16.38 -6.43 4.29
CA VAL A 13 16.50 -5.33 3.33
C VAL A 13 16.91 -4.04 4.02
N ALA A 14 16.33 -3.71 5.17
CA ALA A 14 16.71 -2.54 5.96
C ALA A 14 18.18 -2.60 6.43
N THR A 15 18.69 -3.79 6.77
CA THR A 15 20.11 -3.98 7.06
C THR A 15 20.95 -3.68 5.82
N GLY A 16 20.54 -4.22 4.66
CA GLY A 16 21.26 -4.07 3.40
C GLY A 16 21.33 -2.65 2.89
N LEU A 17 20.24 -1.88 3.04
CA LEU A 17 20.20 -0.47 2.66
C LEU A 17 21.18 0.38 3.47
N GLY A 18 21.56 -0.04 4.68
CA GLY A 18 22.62 0.58 5.46
C GLY A 18 22.42 2.09 5.62
N HIS A 19 23.37 2.88 5.10
CA HIS A 19 23.33 4.34 5.19
C HIS A 19 22.24 4.99 4.32
N LEU A 20 21.65 4.26 3.37
CA LEU A 20 20.52 4.73 2.56
C LEU A 20 19.18 4.58 3.28
N LEU A 21 19.11 3.78 4.34
CA LEU A 21 17.86 3.49 5.04
C LEU A 21 17.05 4.75 5.44
N PRO A 22 17.67 5.84 5.94
CA PRO A 22 16.92 7.05 6.29
C PRO A 22 16.32 7.81 5.10
N LYS A 23 16.75 7.49 3.87
CA LYS A 23 16.27 8.13 2.63
C LYS A 23 15.15 7.36 1.95
N VAL A 24 14.80 6.18 2.46
CA VAL A 24 13.77 5.32 1.86
C VAL A 24 12.53 5.25 2.72
N VAL A 25 11.39 5.14 2.07
CA VAL A 25 10.10 4.84 2.70
C VAL A 25 9.61 3.50 2.14
N PHE A 26 9.41 2.52 3.02
CA PHE A 26 8.87 1.22 2.65
C PHE A 26 7.37 1.35 2.37
N VAL A 27 6.93 0.77 1.25
CA VAL A 27 5.54 0.81 0.78
C VAL A 27 5.07 -0.60 0.41
N GLY A 28 3.92 -0.72 -0.24
CA GLY A 28 3.47 -1.99 -0.80
C GLY A 28 2.91 -2.98 0.23
N GLY A 29 2.79 -4.24 -0.19
CA GLY A 29 2.13 -5.28 0.63
C GLY A 29 2.90 -5.65 1.90
N ALA A 30 4.24 -5.56 1.85
CA ALA A 30 5.11 -6.02 2.93
C ALA A 30 4.92 -5.24 4.24
N VAL A 31 4.45 -3.98 4.18
CA VAL A 31 4.27 -3.12 5.36
C VAL A 31 2.86 -3.19 5.96
N VAL A 32 1.89 -3.85 5.30
CA VAL A 32 0.47 -3.83 5.71
C VAL A 32 0.27 -4.27 7.17
N GLY A 33 1.04 -5.27 7.61
CA GLY A 33 0.95 -5.79 8.98
C GLY A 33 1.27 -4.77 10.07
N PHE A 34 2.01 -3.69 9.78
CA PHE A 34 2.26 -2.63 10.75
C PHE A 34 1.07 -1.70 10.97
N TYR A 35 0.15 -1.62 10.01
CA TYR A 35 -1.08 -0.87 10.19
C TYR A 35 -2.13 -1.64 11.01
N ILE A 36 -1.96 -2.94 11.25
CA ILE A 36 -2.98 -3.73 11.95
C ILE A 36 -2.81 -3.60 13.47
N THR A 37 -3.81 -3.03 14.12
CA THR A 37 -3.81 -2.75 15.57
C THR A 37 -4.90 -3.50 16.35
N ASP A 38 -5.88 -4.10 15.66
CA ASP A 38 -6.89 -4.98 16.23
C ASP A 38 -6.31 -6.40 16.36
N ASP A 39 -6.10 -6.88 17.59
CA ASP A 39 -5.54 -8.22 17.86
C ASP A 39 -6.47 -9.36 17.40
N ALA A 40 -7.75 -9.07 17.14
CA ALA A 40 -8.70 -10.02 16.58
C ALA A 40 -8.73 -10.02 15.04
N ALA A 41 -7.94 -9.16 14.38
CA ALA A 41 -7.81 -9.17 12.93
C ALA A 41 -7.11 -10.45 12.45
N PRO A 42 -7.52 -11.01 11.30
CA PRO A 42 -6.84 -12.15 10.72
C PRO A 42 -5.46 -11.74 10.20
N PRO A 43 -4.57 -12.72 9.95
CA PRO A 43 -3.28 -12.45 9.35
C PRO A 43 -3.44 -11.73 8.00
N VAL A 44 -2.55 -10.77 7.76
CA VAL A 44 -2.42 -10.11 6.46
C VAL A 44 -1.84 -11.09 5.43
N ARG A 45 -2.15 -10.88 4.15
CA ARG A 45 -1.63 -11.68 3.04
C ARG A 45 -0.12 -11.48 2.92
N GLY A 46 0.59 -12.56 2.58
CA GLY A 46 2.00 -12.48 2.19
C GLY A 46 2.22 -11.88 0.79
N THR A 47 3.31 -11.17 0.56
CA THR A 47 3.80 -10.70 -0.75
C THR A 47 5.22 -11.18 -1.02
N ASP A 48 5.62 -11.23 -2.28
CA ASP A 48 6.92 -11.80 -2.70
C ASP A 48 8.02 -10.72 -2.83
N ASP A 49 7.63 -9.45 -2.78
CA ASP A 49 8.43 -8.26 -3.06
C ASP A 49 8.40 -7.25 -1.90
N ILE A 50 9.51 -6.54 -1.73
CA ILE A 50 9.64 -5.40 -0.82
C ILE A 50 9.71 -4.13 -1.65
N ASP A 51 8.70 -3.28 -1.54
CA ASP A 51 8.64 -2.01 -2.25
C ASP A 51 9.19 -0.87 -1.39
N CYS A 52 10.01 -0.02 -1.99
CA CYS A 52 10.55 1.20 -1.39
C CYS A 52 10.34 2.39 -2.33
N VAL A 53 10.13 3.56 -1.76
CA VAL A 53 10.13 4.85 -2.47
C VAL A 53 11.28 5.71 -1.96
N VAL A 54 11.95 6.40 -2.88
CA VAL A 54 13.06 7.31 -2.59
C VAL A 54 12.81 8.64 -3.31
N GLU A 55 13.04 9.74 -2.59
CA GLU A 55 12.91 11.08 -3.18
C GLU A 55 14.00 11.30 -4.23
N MET A 56 13.58 11.64 -5.44
CA MET A 56 14.45 11.92 -6.58
C MET A 56 13.79 12.88 -7.56
N HIS A 57 14.62 13.71 -8.17
CA HIS A 57 14.24 14.77 -9.11
C HIS A 57 15.01 14.71 -10.42
N THR A 58 16.09 13.94 -10.50
CA THR A 58 16.94 13.86 -11.71
C THR A 58 17.45 12.46 -12.02
N LEU A 59 17.76 12.22 -13.30
CA LEU A 59 18.43 10.99 -13.75
C LEU A 59 19.83 10.82 -13.14
N ALA A 60 20.52 11.92 -12.83
CA ALA A 60 21.84 11.87 -12.19
C ALA A 60 21.74 11.28 -10.77
N GLU A 61 20.78 11.74 -9.97
CA GLU A 61 20.50 11.18 -8.63
C GLU A 61 20.14 9.69 -8.70
N TYR A 62 19.38 9.28 -9.71
CA TYR A 62 19.07 7.88 -9.95
C TYR A 62 20.34 7.04 -10.19
N HIS A 63 21.25 7.50 -11.05
CA HIS A 63 22.53 6.81 -11.31
C HIS A 63 23.43 6.77 -10.07
N GLU A 64 23.43 7.81 -9.24
CA GLU A 64 24.17 7.83 -7.98
C GLU A 64 23.61 6.80 -6.99
N LEU A 65 22.29 6.75 -6.82
CA LEU A 65 21.66 5.72 -5.99
C LEU A 65 21.94 4.31 -6.52
N ASP A 66 21.81 4.09 -7.83
CA ASP A 66 22.06 2.80 -8.45
C ASP A 66 23.50 2.31 -8.17
N ALA A 67 24.47 3.22 -8.30
CA ALA A 67 25.86 2.92 -7.96
C ALA A 67 26.03 2.54 -6.48
N GLU A 68 25.38 3.26 -5.55
CA GLU A 68 25.43 2.97 -4.12
C GLU A 68 24.73 1.65 -3.76
N LEU A 69 23.54 1.40 -4.30
CA LEU A 69 22.83 0.13 -4.15
C LEU A 69 23.69 -1.04 -4.63
N THR A 70 24.34 -0.88 -5.79
CA THR A 70 25.29 -1.87 -6.32
C THR A 70 26.45 -2.13 -5.36
N ARG A 71 27.02 -1.07 -4.75
CA ARG A 71 28.08 -1.21 -3.73
C ARG A 71 27.61 -1.91 -2.46
N LEU A 72 26.35 -1.70 -2.07
CA LEU A 72 25.71 -2.37 -0.93
C LEU A 72 25.30 -3.82 -1.23
N GLY A 73 25.43 -4.26 -2.49
CA GLY A 73 25.21 -5.65 -2.91
C GLY A 73 23.83 -5.91 -3.52
N PHE A 74 23.01 -4.88 -3.74
CA PHE A 74 21.81 -4.98 -4.56
C PHE A 74 22.23 -5.15 -6.02
N ARG A 75 21.49 -5.95 -6.78
CA ARG A 75 21.76 -6.19 -8.20
C ARG A 75 20.47 -6.06 -8.98
N HIS A 76 20.50 -5.39 -10.13
CA HIS A 76 19.34 -5.36 -11.03
C HIS A 76 18.85 -6.76 -11.34
N ASP A 77 17.53 -6.93 -11.30
CA ASP A 77 16.88 -8.12 -11.84
C ASP A 77 16.88 -8.02 -13.37
N THR A 78 17.74 -8.81 -14.02
CA THR A 78 17.85 -8.86 -15.48
C THR A 78 16.92 -9.89 -16.11
N SER A 79 15.98 -10.46 -15.35
CA SER A 79 15.00 -11.38 -15.91
C SER A 79 14.07 -10.67 -16.89
N GLN A 80 13.56 -11.42 -17.87
CA GLN A 80 12.73 -10.85 -18.92
C GLN A 80 11.45 -10.24 -18.33
N GLY A 81 11.26 -8.94 -18.55
CA GLY A 81 10.08 -8.20 -18.08
C GLY A 81 10.16 -7.70 -16.64
N ALA A 82 11.30 -7.88 -15.96
CA ALA A 82 11.52 -7.24 -14.66
C ALA A 82 11.46 -5.70 -14.80
N PRO A 83 10.78 -5.00 -13.87
CA PRO A 83 10.82 -3.54 -13.81
C PRO A 83 12.25 -3.02 -13.62
N ILE A 84 12.57 -1.87 -14.21
CA ILE A 84 13.91 -1.25 -14.09
C ILE A 84 14.24 -0.85 -12.64
N CYS A 85 13.23 -0.63 -11.80
CA CYS A 85 13.41 -0.38 -10.36
C CYS A 85 13.67 -1.66 -9.53
N ARG A 86 13.65 -2.85 -10.14
CA ARG A 86 13.74 -4.11 -9.42
C ARG A 86 15.17 -4.55 -9.19
N TYR A 87 15.49 -4.78 -7.92
CA TYR A 87 16.75 -5.33 -7.46
C TYR A 87 16.54 -6.68 -6.78
N LEU A 88 17.59 -7.49 -6.79
CA LEU A 88 17.75 -8.71 -6.01
C LEU A 88 18.76 -8.46 -4.90
N TYR A 89 18.39 -8.78 -3.67
CA TYR A 89 19.26 -8.66 -2.50
C TYR A 89 19.12 -9.87 -1.59
N GLN A 90 20.18 -10.66 -1.44
CA GLN A 90 20.19 -11.88 -0.60
C GLN A 90 19.00 -12.84 -0.85
N GLY A 91 18.50 -12.90 -2.09
CA GLY A 91 17.35 -13.72 -2.48
C GLY A 91 15.99 -13.03 -2.40
N TYR A 92 15.94 -11.80 -1.88
CA TYR A 92 14.73 -10.97 -1.84
C TYR A 92 14.58 -10.13 -3.11
N VAL A 93 13.35 -10.01 -3.60
CA VAL A 93 12.96 -9.06 -4.63
C VAL A 93 12.67 -7.72 -3.96
N VAL A 94 13.33 -6.66 -4.42
CA VAL A 94 13.22 -5.32 -3.84
C VAL A 94 13.00 -4.30 -4.95
N ASP A 95 11.84 -3.67 -4.98
CA ASP A 95 11.50 -2.63 -5.95
C ASP A 95 11.78 -1.25 -5.33
N ILE A 96 12.79 -0.54 -5.82
CA ILE A 96 13.19 0.79 -5.31
C ILE A 96 12.79 1.85 -6.33
N MET A 97 11.67 2.51 -6.07
CA MET A 97 11.00 3.44 -6.99
C MET A 97 11.37 4.90 -6.66
N PRO A 98 11.85 5.70 -7.63
CA PRO A 98 12.01 7.14 -7.47
C PRO A 98 10.65 7.86 -7.49
N THR A 99 10.57 9.06 -6.91
CA THR A 99 9.38 9.93 -6.99
C THR A 99 9.15 10.58 -8.35
N ASP A 100 10.19 10.75 -9.18
CA ASP A 100 10.07 11.46 -10.46
C ASP A 100 9.39 10.63 -11.55
N GLU A 101 8.27 11.16 -12.04
CA GLU A 101 7.39 10.63 -13.09
C GLU A 101 8.11 10.38 -14.42
N ALA A 102 9.18 11.12 -14.71
CA ALA A 102 9.89 11.04 -16.00
C ALA A 102 10.87 9.86 -16.10
N SER A 103 11.29 9.29 -14.97
CA SER A 103 12.46 8.41 -14.92
C SER A 103 12.17 6.95 -15.29
N LEU A 104 11.00 6.39 -14.92
CA LEU A 104 10.75 4.94 -15.04
C LEU A 104 9.37 4.53 -15.59
N GLY A 105 8.50 5.48 -15.97
CA GLY A 105 7.18 5.17 -16.54
C GLY A 105 6.15 4.63 -15.55
N PHE A 106 6.44 4.72 -14.24
CA PHE A 106 5.50 4.47 -13.16
C PHE A 106 5.17 5.80 -12.50
N THR A 107 3.89 6.15 -12.43
CA THR A 107 3.44 7.37 -11.75
C THR A 107 2.50 7.00 -10.61
N ASN A 108 2.87 7.42 -9.41
CA ASN A 108 1.96 7.46 -8.28
C ASN A 108 2.06 8.85 -7.66
N ARG A 109 1.07 9.69 -7.98
CA ARG A 109 1.10 11.12 -7.62
C ARG A 109 1.24 11.38 -6.12
N TRP A 110 0.92 10.38 -5.29
CA TRP A 110 0.93 10.47 -3.83
C TRP A 110 2.29 10.19 -3.20
N TYR A 111 3.26 9.66 -3.96
CA TYR A 111 4.59 9.41 -3.43
C TYR A 111 5.30 10.68 -3.01
N ALA A 112 5.31 11.72 -3.85
CA ALA A 112 6.03 12.96 -3.57
C ALA A 112 5.59 13.60 -2.25
N GLU A 113 4.28 13.69 -2.00
CA GLU A 113 3.77 14.23 -0.73
C GLU A 113 3.90 13.22 0.42
N GLY A 114 3.58 11.94 0.19
CA GLY A 114 3.52 10.93 1.23
C GLY A 114 4.86 10.65 1.91
N ILE A 115 5.97 10.70 1.17
CA ILE A 115 7.31 10.46 1.75
C ILE A 115 7.86 11.65 2.53
N THR A 116 7.25 12.83 2.46
CA THR A 116 7.66 13.99 3.27
C THR A 116 7.18 13.90 4.73
N VAL A 117 6.17 13.06 4.98
CA VAL A 117 5.56 12.85 6.30
C VAL A 117 5.43 11.35 6.61
N PRO A 118 6.52 10.58 6.56
CA PRO A 118 6.47 9.16 6.82
C PRO A 118 6.20 8.89 8.30
N GLU A 119 5.62 7.72 8.57
CA GLU A 119 5.49 7.16 9.91
C GLU A 119 6.67 6.24 10.21
N THR A 120 7.23 6.36 11.41
CA THR A 120 8.30 5.48 11.87
C THR A 120 7.73 4.26 12.57
N VAL A 121 8.17 3.07 12.17
CA VAL A 121 7.85 1.81 12.86
C VAL A 121 9.12 1.10 13.32
N THR A 122 9.03 0.42 14.45
CA THR A 122 10.14 -0.32 15.06
C THR A 122 10.00 -1.81 14.76
N LEU A 123 11.00 -2.38 14.11
CA LEU A 123 11.14 -3.81 13.88
C LEU A 123 11.57 -4.53 15.17
N GLY A 124 11.37 -5.84 15.26
CA GLY A 124 11.69 -6.64 16.44
C GLY A 124 13.17 -6.61 16.86
N SER A 125 14.08 -6.22 15.97
CA SER A 125 15.49 -5.97 16.27
C SER A 125 15.75 -4.66 17.05
N GLY A 126 14.75 -3.78 17.15
CA GLY A 126 14.89 -2.41 17.62
C GLY A 126 15.25 -1.41 16.52
N ARG A 127 15.54 -1.86 15.29
CA ARG A 127 15.72 -0.96 14.15
C ARG A 127 14.41 -0.27 13.79
N THR A 128 14.50 0.97 13.36
CA THR A 128 13.36 1.70 12.83
C THR A 128 13.40 1.78 11.31
N ILE A 129 12.23 1.71 10.68
CA ILE A 129 12.03 1.97 9.25
C ILE A 129 10.93 3.02 9.08
N GLN A 130 10.91 3.68 7.92
CA GLN A 130 9.86 4.62 7.54
C GLN A 130 8.83 3.93 6.65
N ILE A 131 7.54 4.16 6.89
CA ILE A 131 6.42 3.72 6.06
C ILE A 131 5.49 4.90 5.77
N LEU A 132 4.62 4.79 4.76
CA LEU A 132 3.60 5.82 4.53
C LEU A 132 2.59 5.86 5.68
N SER A 133 1.99 7.02 5.96
CA SER A 133 0.79 7.07 6.79
C SER A 133 -0.38 6.38 6.10
N ILE A 134 -1.38 5.93 6.88
CA ILE A 134 -2.56 5.21 6.34
C ILE A 134 -3.22 5.94 5.16
N PRO A 135 -3.49 7.26 5.20
CA PRO A 135 -4.11 7.95 4.08
C PRO A 135 -3.29 7.90 2.79
N TYR A 136 -1.98 8.14 2.87
CA TYR A 136 -1.10 8.06 1.69
C TYR A 136 -0.94 6.62 1.21
N PHE A 137 -0.85 5.65 2.12
CA PHE A 137 -0.84 4.24 1.75
C PHE A 137 -2.08 3.86 0.94
N CYS A 138 -3.28 4.18 1.45
CA CYS A 138 -4.53 3.93 0.75
C CYS A 138 -4.57 4.62 -0.62
N ALA A 139 -4.14 5.89 -0.69
CA ALA A 139 -4.12 6.64 -1.94
C ALA A 139 -3.18 5.99 -2.97
N CYS A 140 -1.99 5.57 -2.54
CA CYS A 140 -1.03 4.88 -3.40
C CYS A 140 -1.58 3.55 -3.93
N LYS A 141 -2.32 2.80 -3.08
CA LYS A 141 -2.95 1.53 -3.45
C LYS A 141 -4.09 1.72 -4.46
N PHE A 142 -4.85 2.80 -4.36
CA PHE A 142 -5.88 3.12 -5.36
C PHE A 142 -5.28 3.46 -6.73
N GLU A 143 -4.18 4.24 -6.78
CA GLU A 143 -3.44 4.49 -8.04
C GLU A 143 -2.89 3.19 -8.66
N ALA A 144 -2.30 2.31 -7.83
CA ALA A 144 -1.79 1.02 -8.29
C ALA A 144 -2.90 0.13 -8.86
N ARG A 145 -4.07 0.08 -8.20
CA ARG A 145 -5.24 -0.64 -8.71
C ARG A 145 -5.72 -0.09 -10.06
N ALA A 146 -5.82 1.23 -10.19
CA ALA A 146 -6.30 1.88 -11.41
C ALA A 146 -5.38 1.61 -12.61
N SER A 147 -4.06 1.61 -12.37
CA SER A 147 -3.04 1.39 -13.42
C SER A 147 -2.87 -0.09 -13.81
N ARG A 148 -2.90 -1.01 -12.84
CA ARG A 148 -2.58 -2.44 -13.07
C ARG A 148 -3.79 -3.34 -13.23
N GLY A 149 -4.91 -3.00 -12.59
CA GLY A 149 -6.01 -3.94 -12.34
C GLY A 149 -7.17 -3.88 -13.32
N ASN A 150 -7.18 -2.96 -14.30
CA ASN A 150 -8.38 -2.69 -15.12
C ASN A 150 -9.65 -2.48 -14.26
N ASN A 151 -9.48 -1.92 -13.05
CA ASN A 151 -10.48 -1.81 -11.99
C ASN A 151 -11.09 -3.12 -11.45
N ASP A 152 -10.50 -4.29 -11.71
CA ASP A 152 -10.87 -5.54 -11.07
C ASP A 152 -10.80 -5.39 -9.55
N PHE A 153 -11.95 -5.50 -8.89
CA PHE A 153 -12.03 -5.40 -7.43
C PHE A 153 -11.58 -6.70 -6.80
N ILE A 154 -12.16 -7.83 -7.23
CA ILE A 154 -12.03 -9.17 -6.63
C ILE A 154 -10.60 -9.69 -6.74
N GLY A 155 -9.96 -9.54 -7.91
CA GLY A 155 -8.60 -10.02 -8.14
C GLY A 155 -7.49 -9.10 -7.62
N SER A 156 -7.84 -7.89 -7.15
CA SER A 156 -6.85 -6.87 -6.81
C SER A 156 -6.24 -7.07 -5.43
N ARG A 157 -4.92 -7.30 -5.43
CA ARG A 157 -4.09 -7.31 -4.20
C ARG A 157 -4.13 -5.95 -3.48
N ASP A 158 -4.21 -4.86 -4.24
CA ASP A 158 -4.28 -3.52 -3.66
C ASP A 158 -5.62 -3.28 -2.94
N THR A 159 -6.73 -3.80 -3.49
CA THR A 159 -8.04 -3.81 -2.81
C THR A 159 -7.96 -4.61 -1.51
N GLN A 160 -7.33 -5.80 -1.55
CA GLN A 160 -7.20 -6.64 -0.37
C GLN A 160 -6.42 -5.94 0.76
N ASP A 161 -5.32 -5.24 0.43
CA ASP A 161 -4.53 -4.49 1.41
C ASP A 161 -5.35 -3.35 2.03
N ILE A 162 -6.14 -2.62 1.23
CA ILE A 162 -7.04 -1.57 1.71
C ILE A 162 -8.12 -2.15 2.64
N VAL A 163 -8.75 -3.25 2.25
CA VAL A 163 -9.77 -3.94 3.05
C VAL A 163 -9.18 -4.41 4.38
N ALA A 164 -7.95 -4.96 4.38
CA ALA A 164 -7.28 -5.38 5.60
C ALA A 164 -7.06 -4.23 6.60
N ILE A 165 -6.71 -3.03 6.13
CA ILE A 165 -6.55 -1.85 6.99
C ILE A 165 -7.91 -1.34 7.49
N LEU A 166 -8.90 -1.22 6.60
CA LEU A 166 -10.27 -0.80 6.96
C LEU A 166 -10.92 -1.70 8.00
N ASP A 167 -10.45 -2.94 8.09
CA ASP A 167 -10.93 -3.94 9.01
C ASP A 167 -10.07 -4.01 10.29
N GLY A 168 -8.75 -4.11 10.14
CA GLY A 168 -7.83 -4.42 11.24
C GLY A 168 -7.17 -3.22 11.92
N HIS A 169 -7.32 -1.99 11.42
CA HIS A 169 -6.85 -0.81 12.14
C HIS A 169 -7.97 -0.21 12.99
N THR A 170 -7.77 -0.08 14.30
CA THR A 170 -8.80 0.38 15.24
C THR A 170 -9.12 1.87 15.11
N ALA A 171 -8.16 2.69 14.71
CA ALA A 171 -8.28 4.14 14.56
C ALA A 171 -8.39 4.61 13.10
N VAL A 172 -8.81 3.73 12.17
CA VAL A 172 -8.73 4.01 10.72
C VAL A 172 -9.58 5.20 10.31
N GLU A 173 -10.72 5.39 10.97
CA GLU A 173 -11.62 6.52 10.73
C GLU A 173 -11.01 7.85 11.19
N VAL A 174 -10.18 7.83 12.24
CA VAL A 174 -9.47 9.01 12.69
C VAL A 174 -8.37 9.35 11.70
N ALA A 175 -7.55 8.36 11.31
CA ALA A 175 -6.47 8.56 10.35
C ALA A 175 -6.98 9.10 9.01
N LEU A 176 -8.04 8.48 8.45
CA LEU A 176 -8.66 8.91 7.20
C LEU A 176 -9.54 10.17 7.32
N GLY A 177 -10.00 10.51 8.52
CA GLY A 177 -10.84 11.70 8.77
C GLY A 177 -10.05 12.98 9.03
N GLN A 178 -8.74 12.89 9.26
CA GLN A 178 -7.86 14.03 9.56
C GLN A 178 -7.20 14.65 8.33
N VAL A 179 -7.30 14.01 7.15
CA VAL A 179 -6.79 14.59 5.90
C VAL A 179 -7.69 15.70 5.39
N SER A 180 -7.11 16.63 4.63
CA SER A 180 -7.81 17.74 3.99
C SER A 180 -7.27 18.00 2.58
N GLY A 181 -7.94 18.86 1.82
CA GLY A 181 -7.53 19.21 0.45
C GLY A 181 -7.67 18.05 -0.54
N ASP A 182 -6.80 18.04 -1.55
CA ASP A 182 -6.88 17.10 -2.69
C ASP A 182 -6.81 15.63 -2.25
N LEU A 183 -5.99 15.28 -1.25
CA LEU A 183 -5.92 13.92 -0.73
C LEU A 183 -7.25 13.46 -0.13
N ALA A 184 -7.95 14.32 0.60
CA ALA A 184 -9.24 14.01 1.19
C ALA A 184 -10.31 13.77 0.10
N ASP A 185 -10.34 14.62 -0.92
CA ASP A 185 -11.28 14.50 -2.04
C ASP A 185 -11.00 13.24 -2.86
N TYR A 186 -9.73 12.93 -3.14
CA TYR A 186 -9.33 11.73 -3.85
C TYR A 186 -9.68 10.45 -3.09
N LEU A 187 -9.37 10.38 -1.79
CA LEU A 187 -9.69 9.22 -0.97
C LEU A 187 -11.19 9.01 -0.89
N LYS A 188 -11.95 10.09 -0.70
CA LYS A 188 -13.42 10.04 -0.69
C LYS A 188 -13.98 9.44 -1.98
N GLU A 189 -13.48 9.87 -3.14
CA GLU A 189 -13.91 9.30 -4.43
C GLU A 189 -13.46 7.84 -4.58
N SER A 190 -12.21 7.55 -4.25
CA SER A 190 -11.64 6.21 -4.40
C SER A 190 -12.33 5.17 -3.52
N PHE A 191 -12.64 5.52 -2.26
CA PHE A 191 -13.38 4.65 -1.34
C PHE A 191 -14.83 4.42 -1.74
N ARG A 192 -15.45 5.27 -2.58
CA ARG A 192 -16.78 4.96 -3.16
C ARG A 192 -16.74 3.66 -3.96
N THR A 193 -15.64 3.39 -4.67
CA THR A 193 -15.47 2.14 -5.41
C THR A 193 -15.44 0.90 -4.52
N VAL A 194 -15.06 1.04 -3.24
CA VAL A 194 -15.14 -0.03 -2.23
C VAL A 194 -16.53 -0.05 -1.58
N PHE A 195 -17.18 1.10 -1.48
CA PHE A 195 -18.52 1.23 -0.93
C PHE A 195 -19.59 0.63 -1.85
N ASP A 196 -19.36 0.71 -3.16
CA ASP A 196 -20.34 0.36 -4.19
C ASP A 196 -20.37 -1.12 -4.57
N VAL A 197 -19.36 -1.90 -4.20
CA VAL A 197 -19.36 -3.35 -4.41
C VAL A 197 -20.41 -4.03 -3.55
N ASP A 198 -20.84 -5.23 -3.94
CA ASP A 198 -21.80 -6.00 -3.15
C ASP A 198 -21.13 -6.65 -1.92
N ASN A 199 -21.94 -7.05 -0.93
CA ASN A 199 -21.43 -7.66 0.30
C ASN A 199 -20.65 -8.95 0.06
N GLU A 200 -20.98 -9.70 -0.99
CA GLU A 200 -20.26 -10.92 -1.35
C GLU A 200 -18.86 -10.60 -1.89
N GLU A 201 -18.73 -9.57 -2.73
CA GLU A 201 -17.45 -9.13 -3.27
C GLU A 201 -16.53 -8.57 -2.17
N LEU A 202 -17.07 -7.77 -1.25
CA LEU A 202 -16.30 -7.29 -0.10
C LEU A 202 -15.84 -8.45 0.79
N GLN A 203 -16.69 -9.45 1.00
CA GLN A 203 -16.35 -10.65 1.77
C GLN A 203 -15.30 -11.53 1.09
N ALA A 204 -15.14 -11.46 -0.23
CA ALA A 204 -14.10 -12.20 -0.95
C ALA A 204 -12.69 -11.79 -0.51
N HIS A 205 -12.49 -10.54 -0.07
CA HIS A 205 -11.22 -10.02 0.44
C HIS A 205 -10.97 -10.28 1.92
N LEU A 206 -12.00 -10.73 2.66
CA LEU A 206 -11.90 -11.01 4.09
C LEU A 206 -11.51 -12.48 4.31
N SER A 207 -10.68 -12.72 5.31
CA SER A 207 -10.29 -14.06 5.76
C SER A 207 -10.86 -14.34 7.16
N GLY A 208 -10.90 -15.62 7.54
CA GLY A 208 -11.41 -16.09 8.82
C GLY A 208 -12.95 -16.18 8.91
N ASP A 209 -13.42 -16.52 10.10
CA ASP A 209 -14.84 -16.57 10.43
C ASP A 209 -15.46 -15.17 10.52
N PHE A 210 -16.79 -15.09 10.48
CA PHE A 210 -17.54 -13.83 10.63
C PHE A 210 -17.31 -12.78 9.52
N LYS A 211 -16.96 -13.20 8.30
CA LYS A 211 -16.74 -12.29 7.16
C LYS A 211 -17.89 -11.28 6.95
N GLY A 212 -19.14 -11.71 7.10
CA GLY A 212 -20.31 -10.82 6.99
C GLY A 212 -20.30 -9.69 8.03
N VAL A 213 -20.05 -10.02 9.31
CA VAL A 213 -19.97 -9.02 10.39
C VAL A 213 -18.82 -8.03 10.15
N ARG A 214 -17.69 -8.52 9.62
CA ARG A 214 -16.51 -7.70 9.34
C ARG A 214 -16.72 -6.81 8.12
N ALA A 215 -17.41 -7.30 7.08
CA ALA A 215 -17.86 -6.50 5.95
C ALA A 215 -18.83 -5.38 6.40
N ASP A 216 -19.78 -5.69 7.27
CA ASP A 216 -20.70 -4.69 7.83
C ASP A 216 -19.97 -3.63 8.65
N LYS A 217 -18.98 -4.04 9.47
CA LYS A 217 -18.09 -3.11 10.20
C LYS A 217 -17.38 -2.16 9.23
N ILE A 218 -16.80 -2.66 8.13
CA ILE A 218 -16.15 -1.83 7.12
C ILE A 218 -17.14 -0.84 6.51
N ARG A 219 -18.34 -1.28 6.12
CA ARG A 219 -19.37 -0.38 5.59
C ARG A 219 -19.78 0.70 6.58
N GLN A 220 -19.93 0.35 7.85
CA GLN A 220 -20.25 1.33 8.90
C GLN A 220 -19.13 2.38 9.03
N ARG A 221 -17.86 1.95 9.00
CA ARG A 221 -16.69 2.86 9.03
C ARG A 221 -16.71 3.82 7.84
N LEU A 222 -16.87 3.28 6.62
CA LEU A 222 -16.95 4.10 5.41
C LEU A 222 -18.17 5.04 5.42
N THR A 223 -19.30 4.60 5.98
CA THR A 223 -20.50 5.44 6.12
C THR A 223 -20.26 6.62 7.06
N ARG A 224 -19.56 6.39 8.18
CA ARG A 224 -19.21 7.45 9.13
C ARG A 224 -18.19 8.45 8.54
N LEU A 225 -17.26 7.95 7.73
CA LEU A 225 -16.25 8.78 7.06
C LEU A 225 -16.83 9.64 5.92
N TYR A 226 -17.63 9.03 5.04
CA TYR A 226 -17.96 9.64 3.74
C TYR A 226 -19.47 9.82 3.49
N GLY A 227 -20.31 9.45 4.46
CA GLY A 227 -21.76 9.50 4.36
C GLY A 227 -22.38 8.23 3.78
N THR A 228 -23.70 8.24 3.59
CA THR A 228 -24.42 7.09 3.02
C THR A 228 -24.15 6.92 1.53
N ARG A 229 -24.41 5.71 1.01
CA ARG A 229 -24.38 5.44 -0.43
C ARG A 229 -25.34 6.44 -1.09
N PRO A 230 -24.94 7.16 -2.14
CA PRO A 230 -25.93 7.74 -3.04
C PRO A 230 -26.83 6.58 -3.47
N SER A 231 -28.14 6.70 -3.24
CA SER A 231 -29.10 5.70 -3.69
C SER A 231 -28.91 5.51 -5.19
N THR A 232 -28.38 4.35 -5.60
CA THR A 232 -28.24 4.02 -7.00
C THR A 232 -29.64 4.06 -7.58
N ILE A 233 -29.93 5.03 -8.45
CA ILE A 233 -31.14 4.96 -9.28
C ILE A 233 -31.05 3.60 -9.97
N ALA A 234 -32.06 2.75 -9.73
CA ALA A 234 -32.15 1.42 -10.29
C ALA A 234 -31.76 1.48 -11.77
N ARG A 235 -30.74 0.71 -12.16
CA ARG A 235 -30.57 0.37 -13.57
C ARG A 235 -31.86 -0.34 -13.97
N THR A 236 -32.77 0.40 -14.60
CA THR A 236 -33.93 -0.15 -15.23
C THR A 236 -33.43 -1.19 -16.23
N SER A 237 -33.72 -2.44 -15.92
CA SER A 237 -33.68 -3.56 -16.84
C SER A 237 -34.51 -3.19 -18.06
N GLY A 238 -33.85 -2.74 -19.12
CA GLY A 238 -34.44 -2.58 -20.44
C GLY A 238 -34.60 -3.96 -21.06
N PHE A 239 -35.76 -4.56 -20.87
CA PHE A 239 -36.31 -5.52 -21.83
C PHE A 239 -36.73 -4.72 -23.08
N SER A 240 -36.06 -4.99 -24.21
CA SER A 240 -36.65 -5.03 -25.56
C SER A 240 -35.63 -5.63 -26.53
#